data_AF-A0A2X1MA06-F1
#
_entry.id   AF-A0A2X1MA06-F1
#
_cell.length_a   1.000
_cell.length_b   1.000
_cell.length_c   1.000
_cell.angle_alpha   90.00
_cell.angle_beta   90.00
_cell.angle_gamma   90.00
#
_symmetry.space_group_name_H-M   'P 1'
#
loop_
_entity.id
_entity.type
_entity.pdbx_description
1 polymer ?
#
loop_
_entity_poly.entity_id
_entity_poly.type
_entity_poly.pdbx_seq_one_letter_code
_entity_poly.pdbx_strand_id
1 'polypeptide(L)'
;MNEFKRFEDRLTGLIESLSPSGRRRLAVDIAKKLRQRQQQRIKLQKAPDGTPYVPRKNQPVRNKKGRIKREMFVKLRTNRFMKATGSESAAVVAFASGVQRIARVHQLGLRDKPGRNSAVVEYPVRELFGFDKESIQLIERELLVILSKDVI
;
A
#
# COMPACT_ATOMS: atom_id res chain seq x y z
N MET A 1 -21.34 -42.33 1.53
CA MET A 1 -20.18 -41.48 1.13
C MET A 1 -19.20 -41.54 2.29
N ASN A 2 -17.97 -42.00 2.05
CA ASN A 2 -17.01 -42.35 3.11
C ASN A 2 -16.45 -41.08 3.77
N GLU A 3 -16.55 -40.96 5.10
CA GLU A 3 -16.09 -39.81 5.88
C GLU A 3 -14.59 -39.51 5.65
N PHE A 4 -13.79 -40.55 5.44
CA PHE A 4 -12.39 -40.46 5.05
C PHE A 4 -12.17 -39.70 3.75
N LYS A 5 -13.04 -39.88 2.75
CA LYS A 5 -12.91 -39.19 1.47
C LYS A 5 -13.09 -37.68 1.63
N ARG A 6 -14.06 -37.25 2.45
CA ARG A 6 -14.27 -35.83 2.75
C ARG A 6 -13.06 -35.21 3.44
N PHE A 7 -12.36 -35.97 4.29
CA PHE A 7 -11.13 -35.51 4.94
C PHE A 7 -9.97 -35.38 3.95
N GLU A 8 -9.77 -36.37 3.08
CA GLU A 8 -8.75 -36.34 2.02
C GLU A 8 -8.96 -35.19 1.03
N ASP A 9 -10.22 -34.94 0.63
CA ASP A 9 -10.57 -33.84 -0.26
C ASP A 9 -10.22 -32.47 0.37
N ARG A 10 -10.49 -32.31 1.69
CA ARG A 10 -10.13 -31.09 2.44
C ARG A 10 -8.62 -30.90 2.58
N LEU A 11 -7.88 -31.97 2.87
CA LEU A 11 -6.41 -31.93 2.95
C LEU A 11 -5.79 -31.58 1.60
N THR A 12 -6.31 -32.15 0.53
CA THR A 12 -5.87 -31.86 -0.84
C THR A 12 -6.06 -30.38 -1.15
N GLY A 13 -7.24 -29.82 -0.89
CA GLY A 13 -7.49 -28.39 -1.11
C GLY A 13 -6.58 -27.49 -0.27
N LEU A 14 -6.35 -27.85 1.00
CA LEU A 14 -5.41 -27.11 1.84
C LEU A 14 -3.98 -27.13 1.26
N ILE A 15 -3.49 -28.29 0.81
CA ILE A 15 -2.18 -28.41 0.16
C ILE A 15 -2.11 -27.57 -1.12
N GLU A 16 -3.16 -27.56 -1.94
CA GLU A 16 -3.25 -26.74 -3.15
C GLU A 16 -3.25 -25.24 -2.82
N SER A 17 -3.98 -24.81 -1.79
CA SER A 17 -4.01 -23.42 -1.33
C SER A 17 -2.62 -22.95 -0.86
N LEU A 18 -1.85 -23.87 -0.27
CA LEU A 18 -0.49 -23.64 0.23
C LEU A 18 0.60 -23.92 -0.81
N SER A 19 0.23 -24.38 -2.01
CA SER A 19 1.17 -24.59 -3.12
C SER A 19 1.85 -23.27 -3.54
N PRO A 20 2.98 -23.31 -4.25
CA PRO A 20 3.63 -22.10 -4.74
C PRO A 20 2.69 -21.19 -5.56
N SER A 21 1.86 -21.78 -6.44
CA SER A 21 0.89 -21.05 -7.25
C SER A 21 -0.26 -20.47 -6.42
N GLY A 22 -0.75 -21.21 -5.43
CA GLY A 22 -1.73 -20.77 -4.44
C GLY A 22 -1.24 -19.57 -3.63
N ARG A 23 -0.04 -19.67 -3.05
CA ARG A 23 0.63 -18.58 -2.31
C ARG A 23 0.85 -17.35 -3.18
N ARG A 24 1.27 -17.53 -4.44
CA ARG A 24 1.44 -16.42 -5.37
C ARG A 24 0.13 -15.71 -5.66
N ARG A 25 -0.96 -16.46 -5.86
CA ARG A 25 -2.30 -15.90 -6.10
C ARG A 25 -2.76 -15.08 -4.88
N LEU A 26 -2.62 -15.64 -3.68
CA LEU A 26 -2.89 -14.95 -2.42
C LEU A 26 -2.07 -13.66 -2.28
N ALA A 27 -0.76 -13.74 -2.51
CA ALA A 27 0.14 -12.60 -2.37
C ALA A 27 -0.19 -11.47 -3.34
N VAL A 28 -0.57 -11.80 -4.59
CA VAL A 28 -1.04 -10.81 -5.58
C VAL A 28 -2.30 -10.10 -5.09
N ASP A 29 -3.26 -10.85 -4.53
CA ASP A 29 -4.52 -10.27 -4.06
C ASP A 29 -4.33 -9.42 -2.81
N ILE A 30 -3.53 -9.88 -1.84
CA ILE A 30 -3.10 -9.08 -0.68
C ILE A 30 -2.41 -7.79 -1.16
N ALA A 31 -1.44 -7.87 -2.06
CA ALA A 31 -0.72 -6.70 -2.56
C ALA A 31 -1.66 -5.69 -3.25
N LYS A 32 -2.63 -6.16 -4.04
CA LYS A 32 -3.64 -5.29 -4.67
C LYS A 32 -4.50 -4.57 -3.63
N LYS A 33 -5.00 -5.30 -2.62
CA LYS A 33 -5.84 -4.75 -1.56
C LYS A 33 -5.06 -3.76 -0.69
N LEU A 34 -3.83 -4.12 -0.29
CA LEU A 34 -2.92 -3.22 0.41
C LEU A 34 -2.67 -1.94 -0.38
N ARG A 35 -2.35 -2.05 -1.67
CA ARG A 35 -2.17 -0.89 -2.53
C ARG A 35 -3.40 0.01 -2.51
N GLN A 36 -4.60 -0.54 -2.71
CA GLN A 36 -5.84 0.25 -2.68
C GLN A 36 -6.01 0.99 -1.35
N ARG A 37 -5.73 0.34 -0.21
CA ARG A 37 -5.76 0.98 1.11
C ARG A 37 -4.76 2.13 1.23
N GLN A 38 -3.50 1.92 0.84
CA GLN A 38 -2.49 2.97 0.83
C GLN A 38 -2.92 4.15 -0.06
N GLN A 39 -3.46 3.88 -1.24
CA GLN A 39 -3.95 4.90 -2.17
C GLN A 39 -5.07 5.75 -1.56
N GLN A 40 -6.03 5.11 -0.89
CA GLN A 40 -7.14 5.81 -0.23
C GLN A 40 -6.66 6.63 0.97
N ARG A 41 -5.78 6.06 1.80
CA ARG A 41 -5.21 6.79 2.94
C ARG A 41 -4.41 8.02 2.51
N ILE A 42 -3.57 7.89 1.48
CA ILE A 42 -2.83 9.01 0.89
C ILE A 42 -3.81 10.04 0.28
N LYS A 43 -4.90 9.60 -0.36
CA LYS A 43 -5.96 10.50 -0.87
C LYS A 43 -6.57 11.32 0.27
N LEU A 44 -6.82 10.70 1.42
CA LEU A 44 -7.32 11.36 2.63
C LEU A 44 -6.27 12.22 3.35
N GLN A 45 -5.02 12.25 2.87
CA GLN A 45 -3.89 12.98 3.47
C GLN A 45 -3.65 12.60 4.94
N LYS A 46 -3.71 11.30 5.26
CA LYS A 46 -3.46 10.77 6.62
C LYS A 46 -2.26 9.84 6.66
N ALA A 47 -1.55 9.79 7.79
CA ALA A 47 -0.54 8.79 8.13
C ALA A 47 -1.19 7.46 8.59
N PRO A 48 -0.44 6.34 8.72
CA PRO A 48 -0.96 5.04 9.13
C PRO A 48 -1.62 5.04 10.51
N ASP A 49 -1.16 5.89 11.42
CA ASP A 49 -1.75 6.13 12.74
C ASP A 49 -3.07 6.93 12.70
N GLY A 50 -3.49 7.39 11.52
CA GLY A 50 -4.69 8.18 11.30
C GLY A 50 -4.51 9.70 11.42
N THR A 51 -3.34 10.17 11.83
CA THR A 51 -3.05 11.61 11.94
C THR A 51 -2.99 12.27 10.55
N PRO A 52 -3.41 13.55 10.40
CA PRO A 52 -3.30 14.24 9.14
C PRO A 52 -1.83 14.54 8.80
N TYR A 53 -1.46 14.49 7.52
CA TYR A 53 -0.15 14.94 7.08
C TYR A 53 0.07 16.41 7.39
N VAL A 54 1.30 16.75 7.76
CA VAL A 54 1.72 18.14 7.90
C VAL A 54 1.44 18.89 6.59
N PRO A 55 0.67 20.00 6.62
CA PRO A 55 0.30 20.73 5.41
C PRO A 55 1.51 21.17 4.60
N ARG A 56 1.32 21.27 3.28
CA ARG A 56 2.35 21.83 2.40
C ARG A 56 2.48 23.33 2.68
N LYS A 57 3.71 23.85 2.70
CA LYS A 57 3.96 25.31 2.77
C LYS A 57 3.24 26.02 1.62
N ASN A 58 2.49 27.06 1.94
CA ASN A 58 1.76 27.85 0.96
C ASN A 58 2.76 28.53 0.00
N GLN A 59 2.63 28.22 -1.29
CA GLN A 59 3.37 28.94 -2.33
C GLN A 59 2.49 30.09 -2.85
N PRO A 60 2.97 31.34 -2.83
CA PRO A 60 2.24 32.46 -3.39
C PRO A 60 2.04 32.21 -4.89
N VAL A 61 0.78 32.21 -5.32
CA VAL A 61 0.44 32.05 -6.74
C VAL A 61 0.10 33.42 -7.27
N ARG A 62 0.98 33.99 -8.10
CA ARG A 62 0.81 35.36 -8.62
C ARG A 62 -0.53 35.56 -9.37
N ASN A 63 -1.11 34.51 -9.97
CA ASN A 63 -2.20 34.64 -10.95
C ASN A 63 -3.47 33.81 -10.66
N LYS A 64 -3.74 33.38 -9.43
CA LYS A 64 -5.02 32.72 -9.11
C LYS A 64 -5.72 33.39 -7.92
N LYS A 65 -6.91 33.94 -8.18
CA LYS A 65 -7.87 34.36 -7.14
C LYS A 65 -8.67 33.12 -6.69
N GLY A 66 -8.72 32.84 -5.39
CA GLY A 66 -9.52 31.74 -4.80
C GLY A 66 -8.72 30.54 -4.23
N ARG A 67 -9.43 29.62 -3.56
CA ARG A 67 -8.86 28.44 -2.88
C ARG A 67 -8.37 27.40 -3.89
N ILE A 68 -7.06 27.15 -3.94
CA ILE A 68 -6.48 26.09 -4.78
C ILE A 68 -6.30 24.83 -3.92
N LYS A 69 -7.10 23.79 -4.15
CA LYS A 69 -6.84 22.47 -3.56
C LYS A 69 -5.55 21.89 -4.16
N ARG A 70 -4.52 21.77 -3.33
CA ARG A 70 -3.25 21.11 -3.67
C ARG A 70 -3.04 19.93 -2.74
N GLU A 71 -3.79 18.87 -2.98
CA GLU A 71 -3.53 17.58 -2.34
C GLU A 71 -2.12 17.11 -2.71
N MET A 72 -1.35 16.67 -1.71
CA MET A 72 -0.03 16.11 -1.95
C MET A 72 -0.16 14.70 -2.53
N PHE A 73 0.87 14.25 -3.25
CA PHE A 73 1.01 12.86 -3.68
C PHE A 73 -0.07 12.31 -4.62
N VAL A 74 -0.90 13.16 -5.24
CA VAL A 74 -1.95 12.76 -6.19
C VAL A 74 -1.41 11.87 -7.31
N LYS A 75 -0.25 12.20 -7.89
CA LYS A 75 0.41 11.36 -8.89
C LYS A 75 0.99 10.08 -8.28
N LEU A 76 1.72 10.21 -7.17
CA LEU A 76 2.36 9.09 -6.46
C LEU A 76 1.38 7.97 -6.10
N ARG A 77 0.14 8.31 -5.71
CA ARG A 77 -0.90 7.32 -5.40
C ARG A 77 -1.55 6.64 -6.60
N THR A 78 -1.19 6.95 -7.85
CA THR A 78 -1.79 6.28 -9.02
C THR A 78 -1.15 4.91 -9.27
N ASN A 79 -1.86 4.02 -9.99
CA ASN A 79 -1.33 2.70 -10.39
C ASN A 79 -0.07 2.80 -11.28
N ARG A 80 0.15 3.94 -11.94
CA ARG A 80 1.37 4.21 -12.70
C ARG A 80 2.60 4.21 -11.79
N PHE A 81 2.46 4.77 -10.59
CA PHE A 81 3.58 5.02 -9.67
C PHE A 81 3.59 4.13 -8.43
N MET A 82 2.44 3.58 -8.01
CA MET A 82 2.33 2.61 -6.92
C MET A 82 2.01 1.22 -7.49
N LYS A 83 2.97 0.31 -7.38
CA LYS A 83 2.92 -1.05 -7.91
C LYS A 83 2.55 -2.02 -6.80
N ALA A 84 1.82 -3.06 -7.19
CA ALA A 84 1.47 -4.19 -6.36
C ALA A 84 1.93 -5.44 -7.10
N THR A 85 2.78 -6.23 -6.46
CA THR A 85 3.37 -7.45 -7.02
C THR A 85 3.33 -8.55 -5.98
N GLY A 86 2.98 -9.77 -6.38
CA GLY A 86 3.02 -10.94 -5.52
C GLY A 86 3.97 -11.99 -6.08
N SER A 87 4.74 -12.61 -5.21
CA SER A 87 5.52 -13.83 -5.46
C SER A 87 5.00 -14.94 -4.56
N GLU A 88 5.60 -16.12 -4.68
CA GLU A 88 5.30 -17.28 -3.82
C GLU A 88 5.69 -17.09 -2.35
N SER A 89 6.50 -16.05 -2.08
CA SER A 89 7.07 -15.73 -0.77
C SER A 89 6.73 -14.33 -0.24
N ALA A 90 6.21 -13.43 -1.08
CA ALA A 90 5.99 -12.04 -0.67
C ALA A 90 4.85 -11.35 -1.42
N ALA A 91 4.05 -10.58 -0.68
CA ALA A 91 3.15 -9.57 -1.20
C ALA A 91 3.80 -8.19 -1.06
N VAL A 92 4.06 -7.49 -2.17
CA VAL A 92 4.84 -6.25 -2.17
C VAL A 92 4.02 -5.11 -2.76
N VAL A 93 3.96 -3.99 -2.02
CA VAL A 93 3.53 -2.70 -2.54
C VAL A 93 4.73 -1.77 -2.56
N ALA A 94 5.07 -1.25 -3.73
CA ALA A 94 6.26 -0.43 -3.91
C ALA A 94 6.00 0.75 -4.83
N PHE A 95 6.79 1.81 -4.67
CA PHE A 95 6.82 2.89 -5.63
C PHE A 95 7.71 2.54 -6.83
N ALA A 96 7.31 2.98 -8.02
CA ALA A 96 8.13 2.89 -9.23
C ALA A 96 9.46 3.65 -9.05
N SER A 97 10.54 3.12 -9.62
CA SER A 97 11.93 3.60 -9.42
C SER A 97 12.07 5.13 -9.52
N GLY A 98 11.50 5.74 -10.58
CA GLY A 98 11.59 7.18 -10.82
C GLY A 98 10.96 8.09 -9.76
N VAL A 99 10.16 7.55 -8.82
CA VAL A 99 9.54 8.32 -7.74
C VAL A 99 9.89 7.81 -6.34
N GLN A 100 10.71 6.76 -6.22
CA GLN A 100 11.14 6.19 -4.94
C GLN A 100 11.90 7.21 -4.09
N ARG A 101 12.74 8.05 -4.72
CA ARG A 101 13.47 9.11 -4.02
C ARG A 101 12.54 10.05 -3.27
N ILE A 102 11.53 10.59 -3.96
CA ILE A 102 10.53 11.49 -3.36
C ILE A 102 9.74 10.77 -2.27
N ALA A 103 9.30 9.54 -2.54
CA ALA A 103 8.57 8.76 -1.55
C ALA A 103 9.39 8.53 -0.28
N ARG A 104 10.67 8.17 -0.41
CA ARG A 104 11.59 7.96 0.72
C ARG A 104 11.82 9.24 1.52
N VAL A 105 12.02 10.37 0.85
CA VAL A 105 12.18 11.68 1.50
C VAL A 105 11.00 11.98 2.40
N HIS A 106 9.78 11.78 1.90
CA HIS A 106 8.59 12.02 2.71
C HIS A 106 8.34 10.93 3.76
N GLN A 107 8.60 9.66 3.44
CA GLN A 107 8.43 8.54 4.37
C GLN A 107 9.29 8.69 5.62
N LEU A 108 10.53 9.15 5.46
CA LEU A 108 11.53 9.20 6.53
C LEU A 108 11.86 10.63 6.99
N GLY A 109 11.22 11.65 6.41
CA GLY A 109 11.49 13.05 6.74
C GLY A 109 12.89 13.53 6.34
N LEU A 110 13.42 13.06 5.19
CA LEU A 110 14.79 13.38 4.78
C LEU A 110 14.93 14.81 4.24
N ARG A 111 16.18 15.23 4.07
CA ARG A 111 16.54 16.49 3.40
C ARG A 111 16.54 16.33 1.89
N ASP A 112 15.94 17.28 1.17
CA ASP A 112 15.93 17.28 -0.30
C ASP A 112 15.73 18.70 -0.87
N LYS A 113 15.98 18.89 -2.16
CA LYS A 113 15.73 20.14 -2.89
C LYS A 113 14.34 20.11 -3.56
N PRO A 114 13.41 21.02 -3.20
CA PRO A 114 12.10 21.14 -3.85
C PRO A 114 12.15 21.40 -5.36
N GLY A 115 13.23 22.00 -5.86
CA GLY A 115 13.48 22.27 -7.28
C GLY A 115 14.97 22.50 -7.56
N ARG A 116 15.34 22.62 -8.84
CA ARG A 116 16.75 22.74 -9.27
C ARG A 116 17.50 23.90 -8.58
N ASN A 117 16.80 25.02 -8.36
CA ASN A 117 17.38 26.25 -7.82
C ASN A 117 16.94 26.55 -6.38
N SER A 118 16.41 25.56 -5.65
CA SER A 118 16.01 25.75 -4.25
C SER A 118 17.10 25.26 -3.29
N ALA A 119 17.19 25.91 -2.13
CA ALA A 119 17.96 25.39 -1.01
C ALA A 119 17.48 24.00 -0.59
N VAL A 120 18.38 23.23 0.00
CA VAL A 120 18.03 21.95 0.64
C VAL A 120 17.16 22.26 1.86
N VAL A 121 16.01 21.60 1.95
CA VAL A 121 15.11 21.72 3.10
C VAL A 121 14.90 20.35 3.72
N GLU A 122 14.66 20.33 5.02
CA GLU A 122 14.17 19.16 5.73
C GLU A 122 12.67 19.01 5.52
N TYR A 123 12.23 17.81 5.17
CA TYR A 123 10.81 17.53 4.99
C TYR A 123 10.24 16.93 6.27
N PRO A 124 9.05 17.37 6.72
CA PRO A 124 8.38 16.65 7.79
C PRO A 124 7.92 15.28 7.29
N VAL A 125 7.97 14.30 8.19
CA VAL A 125 7.55 12.92 7.97
C VAL A 125 6.09 12.89 7.52
N ARG A 126 5.86 12.18 6.42
CA ARG A 126 4.55 11.88 5.84
C ARG A 126 4.61 10.44 5.37
N GLU A 127 4.30 9.53 6.27
CA GLU A 127 4.35 8.09 6.02
C GLU A 127 3.38 7.66 4.92
N LEU A 128 3.92 7.49 3.71
CA LEU A 128 3.16 7.08 2.51
C LEU A 128 2.84 5.59 2.54
N PHE A 129 3.70 4.78 3.16
CA PHE A 129 3.48 3.38 3.44
C PHE A 129 3.52 3.11 4.94
N GLY A 130 2.70 2.14 5.35
CA GLY A 130 2.61 1.67 6.72
C GLY A 130 1.30 0.90 6.91
N PHE A 131 1.22 0.12 7.97
CA PHE A 131 0.03 -0.68 8.27
C PHE A 131 -0.84 0.06 9.29
N ASP A 132 -2.07 0.39 8.89
CA ASP A 132 -3.13 0.73 9.85
C ASP A 132 -3.78 -0.54 10.38
N LYS A 133 -4.53 -0.44 11.48
CA LYS A 133 -5.20 -1.58 12.12
C LYS A 133 -6.08 -2.35 11.13
N GLU A 134 -6.78 -1.62 10.27
CA GLU A 134 -7.68 -2.17 9.28
C GLU A 134 -6.94 -2.88 8.13
N SER A 135 -5.72 -2.49 7.80
CA SER A 135 -4.87 -3.19 6.82
C SER A 135 -4.37 -4.52 7.38
N ILE A 136 -3.98 -4.54 8.66
CA ILE A 136 -3.58 -5.78 9.34
C ILE A 136 -4.77 -6.75 9.34
N GLN A 137 -5.93 -6.30 9.82
CA GLN A 137 -7.14 -7.11 9.81
C GLN A 137 -7.56 -7.55 8.40
N LEU A 138 -7.32 -6.73 7.38
CA LEU A 138 -7.55 -7.13 6.00
C LEU A 138 -6.64 -8.30 5.63
N ILE A 139 -5.35 -8.20 5.89
CA ILE A 139 -4.38 -9.28 5.59
C ILE A 139 -4.79 -10.57 6.32
N GLU A 140 -5.10 -10.48 7.62
CA GLU A 140 -5.54 -11.62 8.43
C GLU A 140 -6.79 -12.28 7.84
N ARG A 141 -7.79 -11.49 7.45
CA ARG A 141 -9.00 -12.01 6.80
C ARG A 141 -8.69 -12.71 5.47
N GLU A 142 -7.83 -12.15 4.63
CA GLU A 142 -7.45 -12.80 3.36
C GLU A 142 -6.75 -14.14 3.60
N LEU A 143 -5.87 -14.20 4.61
CA LEU A 143 -5.20 -15.44 5.01
C LEU A 143 -6.21 -16.49 5.49
N LEU A 144 -7.11 -16.10 6.40
CA LEU A 144 -8.12 -17.00 6.94
C LEU A 144 -9.07 -17.51 5.86
N VAL A 145 -9.54 -16.65 4.96
CA VAL A 145 -10.43 -17.05 3.86
C VAL A 145 -9.80 -18.11 2.97
N ILE A 146 -8.49 -18.01 2.69
CA ILE A 146 -7.82 -19.00 1.86
C ILE A 146 -7.57 -20.31 2.62
N LEU A 147 -7.21 -20.23 3.90
CA LEU A 147 -6.99 -21.42 4.73
C LEU A 147 -8.30 -22.15 5.07
N SER A 148 -9.43 -21.42 5.12
CA SER A 148 -10.74 -22.00 5.44
C SER A 148 -11.50 -22.48 4.21
N LYS A 149 -11.11 -22.05 3.00
CA LYS A 149 -11.87 -22.27 1.76
C LYS A 149 -12.09 -23.74 1.45
N ASP A 150 -11.15 -24.57 1.88
CA ASP A 150 -11.12 -26.01 1.61
C ASP A 150 -11.32 -26.84 2.88
N VAL A 151 -11.71 -26.23 4.01
CA VAL A 151 -11.89 -26.91 5.31
C VAL A 151 -13.38 -27.17 5.65
N ILE A 152 -14.33 -26.51 4.98
CA ILE A 152 -15.78 -26.63 5.27
C ILE A 152 -16.49 -27.43 4.18
#